data_AF-A0A7K2WXZ7-F1
#
_entry.id   AF-A0A7K2WXZ7-F1
#
_cell.length_a   1.000
_cell.length_b   1.000
_cell.length_c   1.000
_cell.angle_alpha   90.00
_cell.angle_beta   90.00
_cell.angle_gamma   90.00
#
_symmetry.space_group_name_H-M   'P 1'
#
loop_
_entity.id
_entity.type
_entity.pdbx_description
1 polymer ?
#
loop_
_entity_poly.entity_id
_entity_poly.type
_entity_poly.pdbx_seq_one_letter_code
_entity_poly.pdbx_strand_id
1 'polypeptide(L)'
;GAALALTAVCHAAMPGALAFLTFQRDRGTEIESLGALVLHGARHFGWEGEVRLNYGSVEFLGPYVPLVSGAALALSVVALGWLVVWRLRAREFAASTPYDAAFVAVLLFTTTSRVISPQYLLWLVGLAAACLVVRTSGMVLPARLVLVATGVTLLEFPLLFAHVVASDPLGVLLLTVRNGLLVAATLVACRRLWVRTVAAPRRRAARTGLVSPGVAVRTRATAR
;
A
#
# COMPACT_ATOMS: atom_id res chain seq x y z
N GLY A 1 15.75 29.07 -4.26
CA GLY A 1 16.79 29.91 -3.63
C GLY A 1 17.14 29.39 -2.24
N ALA A 2 16.29 29.69 -1.24
CA ALA A 2 16.57 29.38 0.17
C ALA A 2 16.82 27.89 0.48
N ALA A 3 16.03 26.96 -0.10
CA ALA A 3 16.21 25.52 0.14
C ALA A 3 17.56 24.98 -0.39
N LEU A 4 18.02 25.48 -1.54
CA LEU A 4 19.33 25.11 -2.10
C LEU A 4 20.48 25.70 -1.26
N ALA A 5 20.35 26.95 -0.84
CA ALA A 5 21.32 27.59 0.03
C ALA A 5 21.42 26.88 1.39
N LEU A 6 20.28 26.53 1.99
CA LEU A 6 20.23 25.77 3.25
C LEU A 6 20.84 24.38 3.08
N THR A 7 20.53 23.68 1.98
CA THR A 7 21.10 22.36 1.69
C THR A 7 22.61 22.43 1.49
N ALA A 8 23.11 23.46 0.80
CA ALA A 8 24.55 23.69 0.62
C ALA A 8 25.26 23.99 1.95
N VAL A 9 24.65 24.81 2.80
CA VAL A 9 25.17 25.11 4.16
C VAL A 9 25.19 23.84 5.02
N CYS A 10 24.10 23.05 5.03
CA CYS A 10 24.07 21.78 5.76
C CYS A 10 25.11 20.79 5.23
N HIS A 11 25.30 20.71 3.91
CA HIS A 11 26.29 19.82 3.29
C HIS A 11 27.73 20.23 3.65
N ALA A 12 28.02 21.53 3.70
CA ALA A 12 29.33 22.05 4.07
C ALA A 12 29.61 21.93 5.58
N ALA A 13 28.60 22.18 6.43
CA ALA A 13 28.74 22.14 7.88
C ALA A 13 28.70 20.71 8.46
N MET A 14 28.05 19.78 7.77
CA MET A 14 27.89 18.38 8.20
C MET A 14 28.29 17.43 7.07
N PRO A 15 29.57 17.01 7.00
CA PRO A 15 30.02 15.99 6.06
C PRO A 15 29.14 14.73 6.18
N GLY A 16 28.48 14.35 5.09
CA GLY A 16 27.52 13.24 5.09
C GLY A 16 26.04 13.63 5.29
N ALA A 17 25.68 14.93 5.32
CA ALA A 17 24.29 15.37 5.40
C ALA A 17 23.38 14.80 4.30
N LEU A 18 23.96 14.41 3.15
CA LEU A 18 23.27 13.80 2.02
C LEU A 18 23.52 12.29 1.90
N ALA A 19 24.26 11.68 2.85
CA ALA A 19 24.54 10.23 2.83
C ALA A 19 23.26 9.40 2.86
N PHE A 20 22.16 9.93 3.42
CA PHE A 20 20.84 9.30 3.35
C PHE A 20 20.35 9.07 1.92
N LEU A 21 20.70 9.92 0.95
CA LEU A 21 20.32 9.72 -0.45
C LEU A 21 21.07 8.53 -1.04
N THR A 22 22.34 8.38 -0.68
CA THR A 22 23.16 7.22 -1.04
C THR A 22 22.61 5.95 -0.39
N PHE A 23 22.25 6.00 0.90
CA PHE A 23 21.60 4.88 1.58
C PHE A 23 20.25 4.52 0.95
N GLN A 24 19.46 5.50 0.52
CA GLN A 24 18.23 5.26 -0.23
C GLN A 24 18.48 4.79 -1.66
N ARG A 25 19.66 5.02 -2.25
CA ARG A 25 19.99 4.49 -3.58
C ARG A 25 20.47 3.04 -3.48
N ASP A 26 21.39 2.78 -2.56
CA ASP A 26 22.17 1.54 -2.48
C ASP A 26 21.50 0.45 -1.62
N ARG A 27 20.35 0.76 -1.01
CA ARG A 27 19.57 -0.21 -0.25
C ARG A 27 19.15 -1.41 -1.09
N GLY A 28 19.37 -2.61 -0.55
CA GLY A 28 18.91 -3.86 -1.13
C GLY A 28 17.39 -4.01 -1.07
N THR A 29 16.93 -5.19 -1.45
CA THR A 29 15.54 -5.60 -1.26
C THR A 29 15.44 -6.33 0.08
N GLU A 30 14.65 -5.84 1.03
CA GLU A 30 14.43 -6.56 2.30
C GLU A 30 13.80 -7.92 2.01
N ILE A 31 14.30 -8.96 2.68
CA ILE A 31 13.90 -10.35 2.42
C ILE A 31 12.39 -10.58 2.62
N GLU A 32 11.79 -9.73 3.44
CA GLU A 32 10.37 -9.74 3.78
C GLU A 32 9.47 -9.08 2.72
N SER A 33 10.03 -8.32 1.78
CA SER A 33 9.26 -7.53 0.82
C SER A 33 8.58 -8.38 -0.25
N LEU A 34 7.57 -7.81 -0.93
CA LEU A 34 6.89 -8.50 -2.04
C LEU A 34 7.86 -8.87 -3.17
N GLY A 35 8.80 -7.97 -3.50
CA GLY A 35 9.82 -8.22 -4.52
C GLY A 35 10.78 -9.35 -4.14
N ALA A 36 11.07 -9.50 -2.85
CA ALA A 36 11.95 -10.57 -2.36
C ALA A 36 11.39 -11.97 -2.58
N LEU A 37 10.09 -12.18 -2.73
CA LEU A 37 9.53 -13.49 -3.07
C LEU A 37 10.11 -14.06 -4.38
N VAL A 38 10.40 -13.19 -5.36
CA VAL A 38 11.05 -13.59 -6.61
C VAL A 38 12.49 -14.05 -6.35
N LEU A 39 13.20 -13.34 -5.48
CA LEU A 39 14.59 -13.65 -5.11
C LEU A 39 14.69 -14.92 -4.27
N HIS A 40 13.79 -15.12 -3.31
CA HIS A 40 13.62 -16.38 -2.58
C HIS A 40 13.39 -17.55 -3.55
N GLY A 41 12.45 -17.39 -4.49
CA GLY A 41 12.21 -18.35 -5.56
C GLY A 41 13.47 -18.68 -6.35
N ALA A 42 14.21 -17.65 -6.77
CA ALA A 42 15.44 -17.80 -7.55
C ALA A 42 16.54 -18.59 -6.80
N ARG A 43 16.62 -18.50 -5.46
CA ARG A 43 17.61 -19.29 -4.68
C ARG A 43 17.39 -20.78 -4.80
N HIS A 44 16.14 -21.24 -4.93
CA HIS A 44 15.84 -22.66 -5.16
C HIS A 44 16.34 -23.17 -6.52
N PHE A 45 16.71 -22.26 -7.43
CA PHE A 45 17.28 -22.56 -8.75
C PHE A 45 18.77 -22.20 -8.84
N GLY A 46 19.46 -22.03 -7.71
CA GLY A 46 20.91 -21.80 -7.66
C GLY A 46 21.35 -20.35 -7.86
N TRP A 47 20.46 -19.37 -7.65
CA TRP A 47 20.85 -17.95 -7.68
C TRP A 47 21.86 -17.62 -6.57
N GLU A 48 22.93 -16.93 -6.94
CA GLU A 48 24.11 -16.62 -6.09
C GLU A 48 23.90 -15.43 -5.13
N GLY A 49 22.66 -14.99 -4.93
CA GLY A 49 22.34 -13.90 -4.02
C GLY A 49 22.51 -14.26 -2.54
N GLU A 50 22.89 -13.27 -1.74
CA GLU A 50 23.15 -13.43 -0.32
C GLU A 50 22.15 -12.65 0.54
N VAL A 51 21.81 -13.21 1.71
CA VAL A 51 21.05 -12.52 2.76
C VAL A 51 22.04 -11.98 3.77
N ARG A 52 22.12 -10.66 3.92
CA ARG A 52 23.01 -10.01 4.89
C ARG A 52 22.28 -8.91 5.65
N LEU A 53 22.76 -8.65 6.86
CA LEU A 53 22.41 -7.43 7.58
C LEU A 53 23.13 -6.26 6.90
N ASN A 54 22.38 -5.36 6.29
CA ASN A 54 22.87 -4.22 5.54
C ASN A 54 22.01 -3.00 5.86
N TYR A 55 22.63 -1.85 6.12
CA TYR A 55 21.93 -0.61 6.53
C TYR A 55 20.89 -0.78 7.67
N GLY A 56 21.10 -1.73 8.58
CA GLY A 56 20.20 -1.98 9.72
C GLY A 56 18.98 -2.86 9.42
N SER A 57 18.91 -3.45 8.23
CA SER A 57 17.86 -4.41 7.84
C SER A 57 18.45 -5.65 7.19
N VAL A 58 17.69 -6.76 7.22
CA VAL A 58 18.10 -7.99 6.56
C VAL A 58 17.65 -7.94 5.10
N GLU A 59 18.61 -7.88 4.19
CA GLU A 59 18.39 -7.60 2.77
C GLU A 59 19.03 -8.67 1.90
N PHE A 60 18.45 -8.86 0.71
CA PHE A 60 19.11 -9.52 -0.39
C PHE A 60 20.13 -8.60 -1.06
N LEU A 61 21.33 -9.12 -1.31
CA LEU A 61 22.39 -8.52 -2.10
C LEU A 61 22.81 -9.48 -3.21
N GLY A 62 23.11 -8.97 -4.40
CA GLY A 62 23.58 -9.79 -5.52
C GLY A 62 22.94 -9.43 -6.86
N PRO A 63 23.13 -10.28 -7.89
CA PRO A 63 22.59 -10.07 -9.23
C PRO A 63 21.07 -9.87 -9.22
N TYR A 64 20.54 -9.01 -10.08
CA TYR A 64 19.10 -8.71 -10.20
C TYR A 64 18.43 -7.99 -9.00
N VAL A 65 19.07 -7.86 -7.84
CA VAL A 65 18.53 -7.05 -6.73
C VAL A 65 18.24 -5.60 -7.16
N PRO A 66 19.13 -4.89 -7.90
CA PRO A 66 18.81 -3.55 -8.38
C PRO A 66 17.60 -3.48 -9.31
N LEU A 67 17.39 -4.53 -10.13
CA LEU A 67 16.23 -4.64 -11.01
C LEU A 67 14.93 -4.80 -10.22
N VAL A 68 14.91 -5.71 -9.24
CA VAL A 68 13.74 -5.95 -8.35
C VAL A 68 13.44 -4.71 -7.51
N SER A 69 14.47 -4.09 -6.91
CA SER A 69 14.34 -2.82 -6.19
C SER A 69 13.80 -1.69 -7.07
N GLY A 70 14.28 -1.58 -8.32
CA GLY A 70 13.80 -0.61 -9.29
C GLY A 70 12.33 -0.85 -9.69
N ALA A 71 11.93 -2.11 -9.86
CA ALA A 71 10.54 -2.46 -10.14
C ALA A 71 9.60 -2.12 -8.97
N ALA A 72 10.01 -2.38 -7.73
CA ALA A 72 9.27 -1.99 -6.53
C ALA A 72 9.11 -0.45 -6.43
N LEU A 73 10.16 0.30 -6.74
CA LEU A 73 10.09 1.75 -6.81
C LEU A 73 9.11 2.22 -7.91
N ALA A 74 9.18 1.62 -9.11
CA ALA A 74 8.26 1.92 -10.20
C ALA A 74 6.80 1.62 -9.81
N LEU A 75 6.54 0.51 -9.13
CA LEU A 75 5.21 0.18 -8.59
C LEU A 75 4.73 1.23 -7.57
N SER A 76 5.64 1.75 -6.74
CA SER A 76 5.32 2.82 -5.79
C SER A 76 4.97 4.14 -6.50
N VAL A 77 5.64 4.45 -7.61
CA VAL A 77 5.28 5.59 -8.47
C VAL A 77 3.92 5.39 -9.13
N VAL A 78 3.63 4.18 -9.61
CA VAL A 78 2.30 3.82 -10.16
C VAL A 78 1.22 3.95 -9.09
N ALA A 79 1.49 3.51 -7.86
CA ALA A 79 0.58 3.67 -6.72
C ALA A 79 0.29 5.14 -6.41
N LEU A 80 1.31 6.00 -6.42
CA LEU A 80 1.15 7.45 -6.28
C LEU A 80 0.29 8.02 -7.42
N GLY A 81 0.59 7.64 -8.66
CA GLY A 81 -0.20 8.04 -9.83
C GLY A 81 -1.67 7.64 -9.71
N TRP A 82 -1.93 6.42 -9.22
CA TRP A 82 -3.29 5.95 -8.94
C TRP A 82 -4.00 6.80 -7.88
N LEU A 83 -3.33 7.18 -6.79
CA LEU A 83 -3.88 8.07 -5.75
C LEU A 83 -4.21 9.46 -6.30
N VAL A 84 -3.32 10.03 -7.14
CA VAL A 84 -3.57 11.32 -7.82
C VAL A 84 -4.80 11.21 -8.72
N VAL A 85 -4.87 10.16 -9.54
CA VAL A 85 -6.03 9.92 -10.41
C VAL A 85 -7.31 9.75 -9.59
N TRP A 86 -7.27 8.97 -8.50
CA TRP A 86 -8.40 8.84 -7.58
C TRP A 86 -8.83 10.19 -7.04
N ARG A 87 -7.90 11.01 -6.54
CA ARG A 87 -8.21 12.32 -5.94
C ARG A 87 -8.84 13.30 -6.92
N LEU A 88 -8.42 13.28 -8.19
CA LEU A 88 -8.97 14.11 -9.27
C LEU A 88 -10.35 13.61 -9.74
N ARG A 89 -10.61 12.30 -9.65
CA ARG A 89 -11.86 11.68 -10.11
C ARG A 89 -12.92 11.57 -9.02
N ALA A 90 -12.54 11.61 -7.74
CA ALA A 90 -13.47 11.57 -6.61
C ALA A 90 -14.44 12.75 -6.65
N ARG A 91 -15.72 12.48 -6.39
CA ARG A 91 -16.82 13.46 -6.43
C ARG A 91 -17.62 13.54 -5.13
N GLU A 92 -17.72 12.44 -4.39
CA GLU A 92 -18.34 12.41 -3.06
C GLU A 92 -17.29 12.11 -2.00
N PHE A 93 -17.33 12.89 -0.91
CA PHE A 93 -16.50 12.74 0.26
C PHE A 93 -17.40 12.59 1.48
N ALA A 94 -17.28 11.45 2.17
CA ALA A 94 -17.94 11.19 3.43
C ALA A 94 -16.97 11.46 4.59
N ALA A 95 -17.50 11.50 5.82
CA ALA A 95 -16.67 11.60 7.03
C ALA A 95 -15.60 10.49 7.11
N SER A 96 -15.84 9.30 6.52
CA SER A 96 -14.87 8.20 6.49
C SER A 96 -13.75 8.39 5.44
N THR A 97 -13.95 9.23 4.43
CA THR A 97 -13.06 9.31 3.26
C THR A 97 -11.60 9.64 3.58
N PRO A 98 -11.24 10.59 4.47
CA PRO A 98 -9.83 10.83 4.79
C PRO A 98 -9.16 9.62 5.45
N TYR A 99 -9.86 8.91 6.34
CA TYR A 99 -9.36 7.69 6.99
C TYR A 99 -9.18 6.56 5.97
N ASP A 100 -10.22 6.33 5.15
CA ASP A 100 -10.22 5.32 4.10
C ASP A 100 -9.08 5.58 3.09
N ALA A 101 -8.84 6.84 2.73
CA ALA A 101 -7.78 7.24 1.80
C ALA A 101 -6.38 7.10 2.41
N ALA A 102 -6.19 7.49 3.67
CA ALA A 102 -4.93 7.31 4.39
C ALA A 102 -4.57 5.82 4.51
N PHE A 103 -5.54 4.99 4.88
CA PHE A 103 -5.35 3.55 4.96
C PHE A 103 -4.99 2.93 3.60
N VAL A 104 -5.68 3.32 2.52
CA VAL A 104 -5.36 2.86 1.16
C VAL A 104 -3.96 3.31 0.72
N ALA A 105 -3.59 4.56 1.00
CA ALA A 105 -2.27 5.08 0.63
C ALA A 105 -1.15 4.31 1.33
N VAL A 106 -1.27 4.08 2.64
CA VAL A 106 -0.26 3.31 3.40
C VAL A 106 -0.24 1.85 2.97
N LEU A 107 -1.39 1.22 2.68
CA LEU A 107 -1.46 -0.13 2.11
C LEU A 107 -0.69 -0.24 0.79
N LEU A 108 -0.95 0.69 -0.14
CA LEU A 108 -0.29 0.75 -1.43
C LEU A 108 1.22 0.85 -1.27
N PHE A 109 1.71 1.84 -0.53
CA PHE A 109 3.15 2.05 -0.35
C PHE A 109 3.81 0.94 0.45
N THR A 110 3.12 0.33 1.42
CA THR A 110 3.65 -0.85 2.12
C THR A 110 3.80 -2.03 1.16
N THR A 111 2.78 -2.29 0.36
CA THR A 111 2.75 -3.47 -0.54
C THR A 111 3.75 -3.35 -1.69
N THR A 112 3.96 -2.14 -2.22
CA THR A 112 4.88 -1.90 -3.35
C THR A 112 6.31 -1.59 -2.94
N SER A 113 6.57 -1.44 -1.63
CA SER A 113 7.91 -1.12 -1.14
C SER A 113 8.85 -2.33 -1.27
N ARG A 114 10.12 -2.05 -1.58
CA ARG A 114 11.23 -3.02 -1.47
C ARG A 114 11.68 -3.25 -0.02
N VAL A 115 11.09 -2.52 0.92
CA VAL A 115 11.34 -2.52 2.36
C VAL A 115 10.00 -2.80 3.02
N ILE A 116 9.84 -3.95 3.66
CA ILE A 116 8.67 -4.28 4.46
C ILE A 116 9.18 -4.92 5.74
N SER A 117 8.88 -4.29 6.88
CA SER A 117 9.19 -4.80 8.21
C SER A 117 7.90 -5.02 9.01
N PRO A 118 7.91 -5.91 10.03
CA PRO A 118 6.75 -6.19 10.88
C PRO A 118 6.10 -4.93 11.46
N GLN A 119 6.89 -3.89 11.74
CA GLN A 119 6.40 -2.62 12.28
C GLN A 119 5.42 -1.88 11.35
N TYR A 120 5.50 -2.07 10.03
CA TYR A 120 4.58 -1.41 9.09
C TYR A 120 3.16 -1.95 9.20
N LEU A 121 3.00 -3.21 9.60
CA LEU A 121 1.67 -3.79 9.84
C LEU A 121 0.99 -3.15 11.05
N LEU A 122 1.75 -2.66 12.04
CA LEU A 122 1.18 -1.91 13.17
C LEU A 122 0.58 -0.58 12.72
N TRP A 123 1.23 0.11 11.78
CA TRP A 123 0.68 1.33 11.19
C TRP A 123 -0.62 1.04 10.43
N LEU A 124 -0.62 -0.05 9.66
CA LEU A 124 -1.81 -0.51 8.94
C LEU A 124 -2.96 -0.89 9.89
N VAL A 125 -2.67 -1.56 11.00
CA VAL A 125 -3.67 -1.87 12.04
C VAL A 125 -4.24 -0.60 12.66
N GLY A 126 -3.40 0.39 12.98
CA GLY A 126 -3.86 1.68 13.52
C GLY A 126 -4.78 2.42 12.56
N LEU A 127 -4.42 2.48 11.27
CA LEU A 127 -5.25 3.11 10.23
C LEU A 127 -6.53 2.32 9.94
N ALA A 128 -6.46 0.99 9.96
CA ALA A 128 -7.63 0.14 9.86
C ALA A 128 -8.59 0.41 11.02
N ALA A 129 -8.11 0.49 12.25
CA ALA A 129 -8.93 0.84 13.42
C ALA A 129 -9.59 2.22 13.27
N ALA A 130 -8.84 3.23 12.80
CA ALA A 130 -9.38 4.56 12.53
C ALA A 130 -10.51 4.54 11.49
N CYS A 131 -10.40 3.71 10.44
CA CYS A 131 -11.49 3.49 9.50
C CYS A 131 -12.72 2.89 10.19
N LEU A 132 -12.55 1.88 11.03
CA LEU A 132 -13.64 1.13 11.66
C LEU A 132 -14.40 1.92 12.75
N VAL A 133 -13.78 2.94 13.35
CA VAL A 133 -14.48 3.86 14.28
C VAL A 133 -15.59 4.64 13.54
N VAL A 134 -15.40 4.93 12.27
CA VAL A 134 -16.39 5.64 11.46
C VAL A 134 -17.35 4.64 10.84
N ARG A 135 -18.60 4.58 11.32
CA ARG A 135 -19.63 3.62 10.88
C ARG A 135 -19.89 3.61 9.36
N THR A 136 -19.63 4.73 8.70
CA THR A 136 -19.78 4.82 7.25
C THR A 136 -18.59 4.22 6.51
N SER A 137 -17.50 3.80 7.13
CA SER A 137 -16.36 3.20 6.42
C SER A 137 -16.72 1.87 5.77
N GLY A 138 -16.20 1.67 4.56
CA GLY A 138 -16.30 0.45 3.81
C GLY A 138 -15.09 -0.48 4.03
N MET A 139 -14.22 -0.25 5.01
CA MET A 139 -12.91 -0.91 5.07
C MET A 139 -12.84 -2.18 5.93
N VAL A 140 -13.99 -2.73 6.35
CA VAL A 140 -14.06 -3.95 7.20
C VAL A 140 -13.26 -5.14 6.64
N LEU A 141 -13.42 -5.46 5.36
CA LEU A 141 -12.73 -6.61 4.77
C LEU A 141 -11.22 -6.37 4.64
N PRO A 142 -10.74 -5.26 4.04
CA PRO A 142 -9.31 -4.92 4.08
C PRO A 142 -8.71 -4.91 5.48
N ALA A 143 -9.41 -4.36 6.48
CA ALA A 143 -8.97 -4.34 7.87
C ALA A 143 -8.77 -5.75 8.43
N ARG A 144 -9.71 -6.67 8.16
CA ARG A 144 -9.57 -8.09 8.55
C ARG A 144 -8.39 -8.77 7.86
N LEU A 145 -8.17 -8.51 6.57
CA LEU A 145 -7.04 -9.08 5.83
C LEU A 145 -5.71 -8.59 6.40
N VAL A 146 -5.61 -7.29 6.74
CA VAL A 146 -4.45 -6.73 7.44
C VAL A 146 -4.27 -7.40 8.80
N LEU A 147 -5.33 -7.58 9.59
CA LEU A 147 -5.21 -8.20 10.91
C LEU A 147 -4.73 -9.66 10.82
N VAL A 148 -5.21 -10.42 9.84
CA VAL A 148 -4.72 -11.78 9.59
C VAL A 148 -3.26 -11.75 9.12
N ALA A 149 -2.89 -10.83 8.23
CA ALA A 149 -1.51 -10.64 7.81
C ALA A 149 -0.59 -10.32 9.01
N THR A 150 -1.05 -9.49 9.95
CA THR A 150 -0.34 -9.20 11.21
C THR A 150 -0.16 -10.43 12.07
N GLY A 151 -1.17 -11.31 12.15
CA GLY A 151 -1.06 -12.60 12.83
C GLY A 151 -0.02 -13.52 12.18
N VAL A 152 0.03 -13.57 10.84
CA VAL A 152 1.06 -14.32 10.11
C VAL A 152 2.45 -13.72 10.35
N THR A 153 2.56 -12.39 10.38
CA THR A 153 3.82 -11.70 10.69
C THR A 153 4.31 -11.98 12.11
N LEU A 154 3.43 -12.22 13.08
CA LEU A 154 3.86 -12.63 14.43
C LEU A 154 4.48 -14.05 14.44
N LEU A 155 3.97 -14.95 13.59
CA LEU A 155 4.56 -16.28 13.40
C LEU A 155 5.90 -16.18 12.66
N GLU A 156 5.98 -15.31 11.67
CA GLU A 156 7.20 -15.00 10.91
C GLU A 156 8.28 -14.42 11.83
N PHE A 157 8.01 -13.31 12.51
CA PHE A 157 8.94 -12.63 13.40
C PHE A 157 8.31 -12.38 14.78
N PRO A 158 9.00 -12.71 15.88
CA PRO A 158 10.38 -13.19 15.96
C PRO A 158 10.54 -14.72 15.86
N LEU A 159 9.46 -15.48 15.70
CA LEU A 159 9.46 -16.93 15.97
C LEU A 159 10.13 -17.77 14.87
N LEU A 160 9.83 -17.50 13.59
CA LEU A 160 10.25 -18.34 12.45
C LEU A 160 11.17 -17.59 11.47
N PHE A 161 11.77 -16.49 11.90
CA PHE A 161 12.53 -15.60 11.01
C PHE A 161 13.76 -16.29 10.39
N ALA A 162 14.35 -17.25 11.10
CA ALA A 162 15.44 -18.06 10.58
C ALA A 162 15.06 -18.83 9.29
N HIS A 163 13.82 -19.31 9.20
CA HIS A 163 13.31 -19.98 8.00
C HIS A 163 13.20 -19.03 6.80
N VAL A 164 12.84 -17.76 7.07
CA VAL A 164 12.81 -16.69 6.07
C VAL A 164 14.22 -16.40 5.56
N VAL A 165 15.19 -16.20 6.47
CA VAL A 165 16.61 -15.99 6.12
C VAL A 165 17.18 -17.16 5.31
N ALA A 166 16.86 -18.38 5.72
CA ALA A 166 17.26 -19.60 5.01
C ALA A 166 16.59 -19.75 3.64
N SER A 167 15.52 -19.01 3.36
CA SER A 167 14.71 -19.15 2.15
C SER A 167 14.17 -20.57 1.99
N ASP A 168 13.82 -21.24 3.09
CA ASP A 168 13.27 -22.59 3.04
C ASP A 168 11.75 -22.56 2.73
N PRO A 169 11.13 -23.71 2.40
CA PRO A 169 9.71 -23.73 2.03
C PRO A 169 8.77 -23.15 3.09
N LEU A 170 9.09 -23.27 4.38
CA LEU A 170 8.25 -22.73 5.45
C LEU A 170 8.35 -21.19 5.49
N GLY A 171 9.57 -20.65 5.42
CA GLY A 171 9.79 -19.20 5.36
C GLY A 171 9.15 -18.56 4.13
N VAL A 172 9.32 -19.19 2.96
CA VAL A 172 8.73 -18.72 1.70
C VAL A 172 7.20 -18.81 1.73
N LEU A 173 6.63 -19.86 2.33
CA LEU A 173 5.19 -19.99 2.50
C LEU A 173 4.63 -18.88 3.39
N LEU A 174 5.26 -18.59 4.54
CA LEU A 174 4.85 -17.51 5.44
C LEU A 174 4.83 -16.16 4.73
N LEU A 175 5.92 -15.82 4.03
CA LEU A 175 6.01 -14.59 3.25
C LEU A 175 4.97 -14.53 2.14
N THR A 176 4.75 -15.64 1.44
CA THR A 176 3.78 -15.71 0.33
C THR A 176 2.36 -15.48 0.84
N VAL A 177 1.98 -16.11 1.95
CA VAL A 177 0.67 -15.91 2.58
C VAL A 177 0.52 -14.47 3.04
N ARG A 178 1.50 -13.94 3.78
CA ARG A 178 1.43 -12.57 4.32
C ARG A 178 1.39 -11.53 3.21
N ASN A 179 2.28 -11.59 2.23
CA ASN A 179 2.31 -10.64 1.12
C ASN A 179 1.07 -10.80 0.21
N GLY A 180 0.57 -12.01 0.02
CA GLY A 180 -0.70 -12.26 -0.67
C GLY A 180 -1.88 -11.61 0.03
N LEU A 181 -1.94 -11.67 1.36
CA LEU A 181 -2.96 -10.98 2.17
C LEU A 181 -2.86 -9.46 2.04
N LEU A 182 -1.65 -8.89 2.08
CA LEU A 182 -1.43 -7.46 1.88
C LEU A 182 -1.83 -6.99 0.47
N VAL A 183 -1.47 -7.74 -0.57
CA VAL A 183 -1.90 -7.47 -1.95
C VAL A 183 -3.42 -7.52 -2.05
N ALA A 184 -4.06 -8.56 -1.50
CA ALA A 184 -5.52 -8.67 -1.49
C ALA A 184 -6.18 -7.50 -0.74
N ALA A 185 -5.66 -7.13 0.43
CA ALA A 185 -6.15 -5.99 1.20
C ALA A 185 -6.05 -4.69 0.39
N THR A 186 -4.90 -4.44 -0.23
CA THR A 186 -4.64 -3.27 -1.07
C THR A 186 -5.61 -3.18 -2.24
N LEU A 187 -5.77 -4.26 -3.01
CA LEU A 187 -6.66 -4.28 -4.17
C LEU A 187 -8.13 -4.07 -3.76
N VAL A 188 -8.58 -4.73 -2.70
CA VAL A 188 -9.95 -4.58 -2.19
C VAL A 188 -10.18 -3.18 -1.65
N ALA A 189 -9.23 -2.62 -0.89
CA ALA A 189 -9.34 -1.27 -0.33
C ALA A 189 -9.38 -0.20 -1.44
N CYS A 190 -8.49 -0.30 -2.44
CA CYS A 190 -8.47 0.57 -3.62
C CYS A 190 -9.81 0.54 -4.36
N ARG A 191 -10.33 -0.68 -4.63
CA ARG A 191 -11.63 -0.86 -5.28
C ARG A 191 -12.76 -0.24 -4.48
N ARG A 192 -12.81 -0.47 -3.16
CA ARG A 192 -13.87 0.06 -2.30
C ARG A 192 -13.82 1.59 -2.23
N LEU A 193 -12.64 2.17 -2.07
CA LEU A 193 -12.46 3.62 -2.08
C LEU A 193 -12.96 4.21 -3.41
N TRP A 194 -12.52 3.64 -4.54
CA TRP A 194 -12.93 4.10 -5.87
C TRP A 194 -14.43 4.00 -6.11
N VAL A 195 -15.05 2.85 -5.81
CA VAL A 195 -16.49 2.65 -6.04
C VAL A 195 -17.30 3.67 -5.23
N ARG A 196 -16.91 3.92 -3.99
CA ARG A 196 -17.67 4.78 -3.07
C ARG A 196 -17.53 6.27 -3.39
N THR A 197 -16.35 6.73 -3.82
CA THR A 197 -16.13 8.17 -4.07
C THR A 197 -16.24 8.58 -5.54
N VAL A 198 -16.10 7.64 -6.48
CA VAL A 198 -16.08 7.91 -7.94
C VAL A 198 -17.28 7.29 -8.66
N ALA A 199 -17.61 6.02 -8.39
CA ALA A 199 -18.61 5.28 -9.19
C ALA A 199 -20.05 5.46 -8.68
N ALA A 200 -20.27 5.44 -7.36
CA ALA A 200 -21.59 5.63 -6.76
C ALA A 200 -22.25 6.98 -7.12
N PRO A 201 -21.52 8.12 -7.12
CA PRO A 201 -22.10 9.40 -7.54
C PRO A 201 -22.55 9.38 -9.00
N ARG A 202 -21.74 8.80 -9.91
CA ARG A 202 -22.07 8.66 -11.34
C ARG A 202 -23.31 7.81 -11.56
N ARG A 203 -23.43 6.69 -10.85
CA ARG A 203 -24.61 5.82 -10.93
C ARG A 203 -25.86 6.51 -10.41
N ARG A 204 -25.76 7.30 -9.35
CA ARG A 204 -26.89 8.07 -8.80
C ARG A 204 -27.35 9.14 -9.80
N ALA A 205 -26.41 9.93 -10.35
CA ALA A 205 -26.71 10.95 -11.36
C ALA A 205 -27.38 10.36 -12.62
N ALA A 206 -26.90 9.21 -13.10
CA ALA A 206 -27.51 8.51 -14.23
C ALA A 206 -28.93 8.02 -13.92
N ARG A 207 -29.17 7.49 -12.70
CA ARG A 207 -30.51 7.06 -12.27
C ARG A 207 -31.49 8.23 -12.12
N THR A 208 -31.07 9.38 -11.61
CA THR A 208 -31.92 10.57 -11.52
C THR A 208 -32.23 11.16 -12.89
N GLY A 209 -31.31 11.10 -13.86
CA GLY A 209 -31.56 11.54 -15.24
C GLY A 209 -32.54 10.66 -16.02
N LEU A 210 -32.71 9.39 -15.62
CA LEU A 210 -33.70 8.47 -16.20
C LEU A 210 -35.12 8.69 -15.63
N VAL A 211 -35.25 9.33 -14.47
CA VAL A 211 -36.55 9.77 -13.92
C VAL A 211 -36.87 11.13 -14.52
N SER A 212 -37.43 11.15 -15.73
CA SER A 212 -37.93 12.39 -16.34
C SER A 212 -39.03 13.02 -15.47
N PRO A 213 -39.09 14.36 -15.30
CA PRO A 213 -40.18 15.04 -14.61
C PRO A 213 -41.44 15.00 -15.48
N GLY A 214 -42.14 13.87 -15.46
CA GLY A 214 -43.19 13.56 -16.43
C GLY A 214 -44.42 12.89 -15.80
N VAL A 215 -44.89 13.38 -14.67
CA VAL A 215 -46.32 13.23 -14.31
C VAL A 215 -46.81 14.58 -13.82
N ALA A 216 -47.14 15.47 -14.76
CA ALA A 216 -48.03 16.57 -14.47
C ALA A 216 -49.36 15.97 -14.00
N VAL A 217 -49.63 16.03 -12.70
CA VAL A 217 -50.94 15.76 -12.13
C VAL A 217 -51.88 16.80 -12.75
N ARG A 218 -52.62 16.40 -13.79
CA ARG A 218 -53.72 17.19 -14.32
C ARG A 218 -54.83 17.18 -13.26
N THR A 219 -54.88 18.22 -12.45
CA THR A 219 -56.04 18.58 -11.65
C THR A 219 -57.23 18.76 -12.59
N ARG A 220 -58.15 17.79 -12.63
CA ARG A 220 -59.47 17.98 -13.23
C ARG A 220 -60.24 18.92 -12.31
N ALA A 221 -60.31 20.20 -12.69
CA ALA A 221 -61.36 21.08 -12.23
C ALA A 221 -62.68 20.62 -12.86
N THR A 222 -63.53 19.97 -12.07
CA THR A 222 -64.95 19.84 -12.40
C THR A 222 -65.67 21.01 -11.76
N ALA A 223 -66.01 21.99 -12.61
CA ALA A 223 -67.04 22.96 -12.32
C ALA A 223 -68.38 22.39 -12.82
N ARG A 224 -69.39 22.51 -11.95
CA ARG A 224 -70.86 22.36 -12.09
C ARG A 224 -71.45 21.23 -11.27
#